data_AF-A0AA44U5E2-F1
#
_entry.id   AF-A0AA44U5E2-F1
#
_cell.length_a   1.000
_cell.length_b   1.000
_cell.length_c   1.000
_cell.angle_alpha   90.00
_cell.angle_beta   90.00
_cell.angle_gamma   90.00
#
_symmetry.space_group_name_H-M   'P 1'
#
loop_
_entity.id
_entity.type
_entity.pdbx_description
1 polymer ?
#
loop_
_entity_poly.entity_id
_entity_poly.type
_entity_poly.pdbx_seq_one_letter_code
_entity_poly.pdbx_strand_id
1 'polypeptide(L)'
;MNDYLVRRSFNVLYIWIDAILLLAFLCILARTRRHAALVVGLLGGVAYLVVDYGFFYALLGTRTVVGMSVLPLEIWLSFSYGITNMAWMWLWFDEPGNRWEWSILFPAGWLTSALASQGFGGMFHSVQIARHVSSYHGIMVAFVLVGYGWLAMHNLRHPDERYSIRSALIIGIGIQFTWEAVLMISGIRPLTWRPLVIDSLIETNLGAPFMLLIVKAWRARHPKEFLALPVRARPPVAQRESI
;
A
#
# COMPACT_ATOMS: atom_id res chain seq x y z
N MET A 1 -15.96 -23.71 9.42
CA MET A 1 -16.97 -22.65 9.23
C MET A 1 -16.38 -21.34 9.71
N ASN A 2 -15.90 -20.48 8.81
CA ASN A 2 -15.46 -19.12 9.13
C ASN A 2 -15.56 -18.20 7.90
N ASP A 3 -16.53 -18.47 7.01
CA ASP A 3 -16.79 -17.62 5.86
C ASP A 3 -17.47 -16.36 6.35
N TYR A 4 -16.88 -15.21 6.06
CA TYR A 4 -17.48 -13.91 6.35
C TYR A 4 -17.53 -13.06 5.09
N LEU A 5 -18.57 -12.22 5.00
CA LEU A 5 -18.81 -11.39 3.84
C LEU A 5 -18.05 -10.07 3.98
N VAL A 6 -17.21 -9.76 3.01
CA VAL A 6 -16.57 -8.46 2.87
C VAL A 6 -17.37 -7.65 1.88
N ARG A 7 -18.04 -6.59 2.36
CA ARG A 7 -18.84 -5.69 1.51
C ARG A 7 -18.34 -4.25 1.59
N ARG A 8 -18.40 -3.54 0.47
CA ARG A 8 -18.13 -2.10 0.38
C ARG A 8 -19.28 -1.44 -0.37
N SER A 9 -19.64 -0.24 0.06
CA SER A 9 -20.65 0.60 -0.58
C SER A 9 -20.14 2.03 -0.67
N PHE A 10 -20.07 2.58 -1.88
CA PHE A 10 -19.58 3.93 -2.14
C PHE A 10 -20.24 4.48 -3.40
N ASN A 11 -20.29 5.80 -3.55
CA ASN A 11 -20.78 6.41 -4.79
C ASN A 11 -19.67 6.51 -5.85
N VAL A 12 -20.04 6.69 -7.11
CA VAL A 12 -19.07 6.76 -8.21
C VAL A 12 -18.10 7.96 -8.10
N LEU A 13 -18.45 9.03 -7.39
CA LEU A 13 -17.53 10.15 -7.16
C LEU A 13 -16.29 9.71 -6.36
N TYR A 14 -16.40 8.71 -5.48
CA TYR A 14 -15.26 8.10 -4.79
C TYR A 14 -14.19 7.62 -5.78
N ILE A 15 -14.61 6.90 -6.83
CA ILE A 15 -13.74 6.36 -7.87
C ILE A 15 -13.02 7.48 -8.62
N TRP A 16 -13.74 8.55 -8.98
CA TRP A 16 -13.16 9.68 -9.71
C TRP A 16 -12.13 10.44 -8.89
N ILE A 17 -12.42 10.74 -7.62
CA ILE A 17 -11.48 11.45 -6.74
C ILE A 17 -10.22 10.61 -6.54
N ASP A 18 -10.40 9.32 -6.25
CA ASP A 18 -9.27 8.39 -6.07
C ASP A 18 -8.42 8.29 -7.34
N ALA A 19 -9.05 8.16 -8.52
CA ALA A 19 -8.33 8.11 -9.79
C ALA A 19 -7.51 9.38 -10.08
N ILE A 20 -8.06 10.56 -9.77
CA ILE A 20 -7.34 11.84 -9.92
C ILE A 20 -6.13 11.90 -8.99
N LEU A 21 -6.31 11.52 -7.72
CA LEU A 21 -5.22 11.48 -6.73
C LEU A 21 -4.14 10.47 -7.11
N LEU A 22 -4.55 9.31 -7.64
CA LEU A 22 -3.64 8.27 -8.11
C LEU A 22 -2.82 8.76 -9.30
N LEU A 23 -3.44 9.40 -10.29
CA LEU A 23 -2.74 10.01 -11.43
C LEU A 23 -1.77 11.09 -10.96
N ALA A 24 -2.18 11.95 -10.03
CA ALA A 24 -1.31 12.96 -9.44
C ALA A 24 -0.09 12.32 -8.76
N PHE A 25 -0.30 11.26 -7.98
CA PHE A 25 0.77 10.51 -7.34
C PHE A 25 1.74 9.88 -8.36
N LEU A 26 1.23 9.23 -9.40
CA LEU A 26 2.06 8.69 -10.49
C LEU A 26 2.86 9.79 -11.19
N CYS A 27 2.26 10.95 -11.44
CA CYS A 27 2.98 12.11 -11.99
C CYS A 27 4.08 12.61 -11.04
N ILE A 28 3.85 12.63 -9.73
CA ILE A 28 4.87 12.98 -8.73
C ILE A 28 6.03 12.00 -8.78
N LEU A 29 5.77 10.69 -8.83
CA LEU A 29 6.83 9.68 -8.95
C LEU A 29 7.64 9.85 -10.23
N ALA A 30 6.96 10.10 -11.37
CA ALA A 30 7.62 10.33 -12.64
C ALA A 30 8.49 11.60 -12.62
N ARG A 31 7.94 12.73 -12.17
CA ARG A 31 8.67 14.02 -12.12
C ARG A 31 9.86 13.99 -11.17
N THR A 32 9.73 13.25 -10.08
CA THR A 32 10.80 13.13 -9.11
C THR A 32 11.75 11.95 -9.36
N ARG A 33 11.66 11.34 -10.57
CA ARG A 33 12.51 10.25 -11.05
C ARG A 33 12.51 8.99 -10.18
N ARG A 34 11.41 8.74 -9.47
CA ARG A 34 11.19 7.53 -8.66
C ARG A 34 10.63 6.41 -9.54
N HIS A 35 11.31 6.13 -10.65
CA HIS A 35 10.85 5.20 -11.68
C HIS A 35 10.68 3.77 -11.14
N ALA A 36 11.54 3.32 -10.22
CA ALA A 36 11.40 2.00 -9.62
C ALA A 36 10.09 1.87 -8.81
N ALA A 37 9.77 2.86 -7.98
CA ALA A 37 8.49 2.90 -7.24
C ALA A 37 7.29 2.96 -8.19
N LEU A 38 7.40 3.74 -9.28
CA LEU A 38 6.35 3.84 -10.31
C LEU A 38 6.10 2.49 -10.99
N VAL A 39 7.16 1.82 -11.45
CA VAL A 39 7.07 0.52 -12.12
C VAL A 39 6.52 -0.53 -11.17
N VAL A 40 7.03 -0.59 -9.94
CA VAL A 40 6.57 -1.55 -8.93
C VAL A 40 5.12 -1.29 -8.53
N GLY A 41 4.70 -0.03 -8.45
CA GLY A 41 3.29 0.32 -8.27
C GLY A 41 2.42 -0.21 -9.41
N LEU A 42 2.79 0.06 -10.68
CA LEU A 42 2.04 -0.43 -11.84
C LEU A 42 1.97 -1.95 -11.90
N LEU A 43 3.09 -2.63 -11.62
CA LEU A 43 3.13 -4.10 -11.50
C LEU A 43 2.24 -4.59 -10.37
N GLY A 44 2.17 -3.85 -9.26
CA GLY A 44 1.22 -4.08 -8.17
C GLY A 44 -0.23 -4.03 -8.64
N GLY A 45 -0.60 -3.01 -9.41
CA GLY A 45 -1.93 -2.90 -10.02
C GLY A 45 -2.28 -4.08 -10.91
N VAL A 46 -1.34 -4.53 -11.75
CA VAL A 46 -1.52 -5.72 -12.60
C VAL A 46 -1.64 -7.00 -11.77
N ALA A 47 -0.79 -7.17 -10.75
CA ALA A 47 -0.83 -8.35 -9.88
C ALA A 47 -2.17 -8.44 -9.13
N TYR A 48 -2.67 -7.30 -8.62
CA TYR A 48 -3.97 -7.22 -7.99
C TYR A 48 -5.07 -7.57 -8.99
N LEU A 49 -5.02 -7.07 -10.23
CA LEU A 49 -6.02 -7.38 -11.24
C LEU A 49 -6.07 -8.88 -11.58
N VAL A 50 -4.91 -9.53 -11.70
CA VAL A 50 -4.84 -10.98 -11.94
C VAL A 50 -5.51 -11.76 -10.81
N VAL A 51 -5.29 -11.35 -9.55
CA VAL A 51 -5.88 -12.02 -8.39
C VAL A 51 -7.37 -11.68 -8.22
N ASP A 52 -7.73 -10.40 -8.28
CA ASP A 52 -9.07 -9.92 -8.02
C ASP A 52 -10.05 -10.28 -9.15
N TYR A 53 -9.69 -9.95 -10.40
CA TYR A 53 -10.53 -10.30 -11.55
C TYR A 53 -10.32 -11.75 -11.99
N GLY A 54 -9.07 -12.18 -12.15
CA GLY A 54 -8.77 -13.52 -12.69
C GLY A 54 -9.13 -14.64 -11.71
N PHE A 55 -8.68 -14.57 -10.47
CA PHE A 55 -8.89 -15.63 -9.49
C PHE A 55 -10.25 -15.52 -8.78
N PHE A 56 -10.55 -14.39 -8.14
CA PHE A 56 -11.76 -14.30 -7.31
C PHE A 56 -13.06 -14.18 -8.11
N TYR A 57 -13.05 -13.37 -9.19
CA TYR A 57 -14.22 -13.19 -10.03
C TYR A 57 -14.36 -14.29 -11.09
N ALA A 58 -13.38 -14.44 -11.98
CA ALA A 58 -13.50 -15.33 -13.15
C ALA A 58 -13.38 -16.82 -12.80
N LEU A 59 -12.40 -17.21 -11.96
CA LEU A 59 -12.18 -18.61 -11.62
C LEU A 59 -13.13 -19.11 -10.50
N LEU A 60 -13.27 -18.32 -9.42
CA LEU A 60 -13.99 -18.76 -8.23
C LEU A 60 -15.45 -18.27 -8.14
N GLY A 61 -15.85 -17.26 -8.90
CA GLY A 61 -17.21 -16.71 -8.84
C GLY A 61 -17.62 -16.16 -7.47
N THR A 62 -16.65 -15.78 -6.63
CA THR A 62 -16.89 -15.40 -5.20
C THR A 62 -17.27 -13.94 -4.99
N ARG A 63 -17.37 -13.16 -6.07
CA ARG A 63 -17.52 -11.72 -6.02
C ARG A 63 -18.74 -11.25 -6.80
N THR A 64 -19.49 -10.35 -6.18
CA THR A 64 -20.70 -9.74 -6.75
C THR A 64 -20.54 -8.23 -6.79
N VAL A 65 -20.98 -7.62 -7.90
CA VAL A 65 -20.97 -6.17 -8.11
C VAL A 65 -22.36 -5.71 -8.52
N VAL A 66 -22.83 -4.63 -7.91
CA VAL A 66 -24.12 -3.96 -8.23
C VAL A 66 -23.85 -2.48 -8.45
N GLY A 67 -24.49 -1.88 -9.46
CA GLY A 67 -24.38 -0.45 -9.75
C GLY A 67 -23.28 -0.06 -10.73
N MET A 68 -22.45 -0.99 -11.19
CA MET A 68 -21.45 -0.78 -12.26
C MET A 68 -21.11 -2.11 -12.95
N SER A 69 -20.57 -2.05 -14.17
CA SER A 69 -19.96 -3.24 -14.79
C SER A 69 -18.72 -3.69 -14.01
N VAL A 70 -18.53 -5.01 -13.93
CA VAL A 70 -17.47 -5.61 -13.10
C VAL A 70 -16.08 -5.19 -13.58
N LEU A 71 -15.79 -5.31 -14.87
CA LEU A 71 -14.43 -5.15 -15.38
C LEU A 71 -13.83 -3.75 -15.09
N PRO A 72 -14.50 -2.62 -15.38
CA PRO A 72 -13.97 -1.30 -15.05
C PRO A 72 -13.78 -1.09 -13.55
N LEU A 73 -14.71 -1.59 -12.72
CA LEU A 73 -14.60 -1.50 -11.27
C LEU A 73 -13.39 -2.27 -10.76
N GLU A 74 -13.18 -3.48 -11.25
CA GLU A 74 -12.04 -4.33 -10.88
C GLU A 74 -10.70 -3.74 -11.33
N ILE A 75 -10.65 -3.14 -12.52
CA ILE A 75 -9.46 -2.44 -13.00
C ILE A 75 -9.13 -1.29 -12.05
N TRP A 76 -10.09 -0.41 -11.76
CA TRP A 76 -9.84 0.70 -10.86
C TRP A 76 -9.44 0.23 -9.46
N LEU A 77 -10.19 -0.71 -8.88
CA LEU A 77 -9.95 -1.22 -7.53
C LEU A 77 -8.55 -1.82 -7.42
N SER A 78 -8.17 -2.63 -8.40
CA SER A 78 -6.87 -3.30 -8.45
C SER A 78 -5.73 -2.31 -8.64
N PHE A 79 -5.87 -1.35 -9.54
CA PHE A 79 -4.83 -0.36 -9.79
C PHE A 79 -4.71 0.62 -8.62
N SER A 80 -5.81 1.06 -8.01
CA SER A 80 -5.78 1.96 -6.86
C SER A 80 -5.02 1.32 -5.70
N TYR A 81 -5.50 0.20 -5.17
CA TYR A 81 -4.86 -0.46 -4.03
C TYR A 81 -3.52 -1.10 -4.40
N GLY A 82 -3.41 -1.71 -5.58
CA GLY A 82 -2.17 -2.33 -6.04
C GLY A 82 -1.02 -1.33 -6.21
N ILE A 83 -1.28 -0.17 -6.84
CA ILE A 83 -0.28 0.89 -6.96
C ILE A 83 0.06 1.48 -5.60
N THR A 84 -0.95 1.90 -4.84
CA THR A 84 -0.71 2.59 -3.57
C THR A 84 0.04 1.70 -2.59
N ASN A 85 -0.36 0.44 -2.42
CA ASN A 85 0.31 -0.49 -1.51
C ASN A 85 1.75 -0.77 -1.95
N MET A 86 1.97 -1.12 -3.22
CA MET A 86 3.30 -1.54 -3.68
C MET A 86 4.28 -0.37 -3.80
N ALA A 87 3.82 0.78 -4.31
CA ALA A 87 4.65 1.98 -4.38
C ALA A 87 4.96 2.53 -2.99
N TRP A 88 3.99 2.57 -2.07
CA TRP A 88 4.22 3.01 -0.69
C TRP A 88 5.25 2.11 0.01
N MET A 89 5.07 0.79 -0.08
CA MET A 89 5.99 -0.17 0.50
C MET A 89 7.40 -0.05 -0.10
N TRP A 90 7.50 0.14 -1.41
CA TRP A 90 8.78 0.39 -2.08
C TRP A 90 9.45 1.64 -1.52
N LEU A 91 8.76 2.79 -1.53
CA LEU A 91 9.30 4.07 -1.05
C LEU A 91 9.72 4.01 0.42
N TRP A 92 8.96 3.28 1.24
CA TRP A 92 9.29 3.09 2.65
C TRP A 92 10.66 2.44 2.86
N PHE A 93 11.00 1.43 2.04
CA PHE A 93 12.30 0.76 2.12
C PHE A 93 13.39 1.49 1.31
N ASP A 94 13.03 2.07 0.18
CA ASP A 94 13.93 2.71 -0.77
C ASP A 94 14.25 4.18 -0.45
N GLU A 95 13.56 4.82 0.48
CA GLU A 95 13.92 6.12 1.03
C GLU A 95 13.66 6.22 2.56
N PRO A 96 14.47 5.55 3.40
CA PRO A 96 14.29 5.57 4.85
C PRO A 96 14.34 6.96 5.50
N GLY A 97 14.95 7.95 4.85
CA GLY A 97 14.95 9.34 5.31
C GLY A 97 13.64 10.08 5.07
N ASN A 98 12.85 9.67 4.07
CA ASN A 98 11.64 10.39 3.61
C ASN A 98 10.35 9.57 3.82
N ARG A 99 10.40 8.51 4.64
CA ARG A 99 9.30 7.53 4.73
C ARG A 99 8.00 8.17 5.15
N TRP A 100 8.05 9.16 6.05
CA TRP A 100 6.85 9.79 6.61
C TRP A 100 6.22 10.78 5.63
N GLU A 101 7.05 11.52 4.91
CA GLU A 101 6.67 12.45 3.84
C GLU A 101 5.98 11.71 2.70
N TRP A 102 6.43 10.51 2.35
CA TRP A 102 5.72 9.65 1.42
C TRP A 102 4.46 9.05 2.04
N SER A 103 4.55 8.61 3.30
CA SER A 103 3.46 7.90 3.97
C SER A 103 2.23 8.75 4.16
N ILE A 104 2.34 10.06 4.36
CA ILE A 104 1.17 10.92 4.58
C ILE A 104 0.24 10.99 3.35
N LEU A 105 0.79 10.80 2.14
CA LEU A 105 0.02 10.93 0.90
C LEU A 105 -1.10 9.91 0.78
N PHE A 106 -0.89 8.68 1.27
CA PHE A 106 -1.85 7.59 1.09
C PHE A 106 -3.05 7.67 2.05
N PRO A 107 -2.87 7.76 3.39
CA PRO A 107 -3.96 8.01 4.32
C PRO A 107 -4.74 9.28 3.96
N ALA A 108 -4.03 10.37 3.63
CA ALA A 108 -4.67 11.62 3.24
C ALA A 108 -5.50 11.44 1.96
N GLY A 109 -4.93 10.82 0.92
CA GLY A 109 -5.63 10.57 -0.33
C GLY A 109 -6.87 9.68 -0.19
N TRP A 110 -6.76 8.58 0.57
CA TRP A 110 -7.90 7.70 0.83
C TRP A 110 -8.98 8.41 1.65
N LEU A 111 -8.58 9.16 2.68
CA LEU A 111 -9.52 9.91 3.52
C LEU A 111 -10.20 11.02 2.72
N THR A 112 -9.47 11.74 1.87
CA THR A 112 -10.03 12.72 0.94
C THR A 112 -11.04 12.05 0.00
N SER A 113 -10.69 10.92 -0.61
CA SER A 113 -11.61 10.18 -1.49
C SER A 113 -12.88 9.78 -0.77
N ALA A 114 -12.75 9.25 0.46
CA ALA A 114 -13.89 8.82 1.27
C ALA A 114 -14.79 9.99 1.71
N LEU A 115 -14.24 11.01 2.36
CA LEU A 115 -15.04 12.07 2.96
C LEU A 115 -15.55 13.08 1.92
N ALA A 116 -14.74 13.43 0.92
CA ALA A 116 -15.19 14.35 -0.13
C ALA A 116 -16.29 13.72 -0.98
N SER A 117 -16.20 12.42 -1.29
CA SER A 117 -17.28 11.74 -2.03
C SER A 117 -18.56 11.66 -1.21
N GLN A 118 -18.51 11.60 0.13
CA GLN A 118 -19.72 11.66 0.95
C GLN A 118 -20.35 13.04 0.99
N GLY A 119 -19.53 14.08 1.12
CA GLY A 119 -20.02 15.46 1.16
C GLY A 119 -20.59 15.95 -0.18
N PHE A 120 -19.99 15.54 -1.30
CA PHE A 120 -20.33 16.06 -2.63
C PHE A 120 -20.99 15.02 -3.56
N GLY A 121 -21.14 13.77 -3.13
CA GLY A 121 -21.57 12.67 -3.99
C GLY A 121 -23.07 12.45 -4.10
N GLY A 122 -23.92 13.33 -3.56
CA GLY A 122 -25.38 13.11 -3.49
C GLY A 122 -26.06 12.89 -4.85
N MET A 123 -25.49 13.39 -5.95
CA MET A 123 -26.00 13.19 -7.32
C MET A 123 -25.45 11.93 -8.00
N PHE A 124 -24.50 11.23 -7.39
CA PHE A 124 -23.86 10.07 -7.97
C PHE A 124 -24.52 8.79 -7.48
N HIS A 125 -24.78 7.86 -8.39
CA HIS A 125 -25.30 6.55 -8.01
C HIS A 125 -24.26 5.76 -7.20
N SER A 126 -24.77 4.79 -6.44
CA SER A 126 -23.98 3.94 -5.56
C SER A 126 -23.55 2.65 -6.24
N VAL A 127 -22.34 2.22 -5.92
CA VAL A 127 -21.74 0.94 -6.32
C VAL A 127 -21.57 0.10 -5.06
N GLN A 128 -21.94 -1.17 -5.16
CA GLN A 128 -21.77 -2.15 -4.11
C GLN A 128 -20.93 -3.31 -4.62
N ILE A 129 -19.95 -3.71 -3.83
CA ILE A 129 -19.09 -4.85 -4.11
C ILE A 129 -19.03 -5.73 -2.87
N ALA A 130 -19.21 -7.03 -3.06
CA ALA A 130 -19.11 -7.99 -1.98
C ALA A 130 -18.31 -9.24 -2.40
N ARG A 131 -17.56 -9.80 -1.46
CA ARG A 131 -16.79 -11.04 -1.65
C ARG A 131 -16.93 -11.93 -0.41
N HIS A 132 -17.12 -13.23 -0.64
CA HIS A 132 -17.00 -14.22 0.42
C HIS A 132 -15.52 -14.53 0.67
N VAL A 133 -15.06 -14.35 1.90
CA VAL A 133 -13.71 -14.74 2.31
C VAL A 133 -13.70 -16.23 2.59
N SER A 134 -12.80 -16.96 1.93
CA SER A 134 -12.64 -18.40 2.04
C SER A 134 -11.37 -18.76 2.84
N SER A 135 -11.04 -20.05 2.89
CA SER A 135 -9.92 -20.63 3.66
C SER A 135 -8.49 -20.20 3.28
N TYR A 136 -8.31 -19.27 2.33
CA TYR A 136 -6.99 -18.88 1.81
C TYR A 136 -6.07 -18.22 2.86
N HIS A 137 -6.63 -17.64 3.95
CA HIS A 137 -5.85 -17.06 5.04
C HIS A 137 -4.82 -18.05 5.63
N GLY A 138 -5.12 -19.35 5.65
CA GLY A 138 -4.18 -20.37 6.14
C GLY A 138 -2.88 -20.41 5.33
N ILE A 139 -2.98 -20.33 4.00
CA ILE A 139 -1.81 -20.28 3.12
C ILE A 139 -1.04 -18.97 3.33
N MET A 140 -1.75 -17.84 3.46
CA MET A 140 -1.10 -16.55 3.70
C MET A 140 -0.28 -16.52 4.99
N VAL A 141 -0.80 -17.11 6.08
CA VAL A 141 -0.04 -17.24 7.35
C VAL A 141 1.25 -18.02 7.16
N ALA A 142 1.22 -19.11 6.37
CA ALA A 142 2.42 -19.89 6.10
C ALA A 142 3.49 -19.07 5.37
N PHE A 143 3.11 -18.26 4.39
CA PHE A 143 4.05 -17.38 3.71
C PHE A 143 4.57 -16.24 4.61
N VAL A 144 3.74 -15.64 5.48
CA VAL A 144 4.19 -14.67 6.49
C VAL A 144 5.26 -15.31 7.39
N LEU A 145 5.01 -16.54 7.86
CA LEU A 145 5.95 -17.29 8.69
C LEU A 145 7.26 -17.57 7.95
N VAL A 146 7.21 -17.99 6.68
CA VAL A 146 8.40 -18.23 5.86
C VAL A 146 9.18 -16.93 5.64
N GLY A 147 8.52 -15.85 5.24
CA GLY A 147 9.16 -14.57 4.96
C GLY A 147 9.85 -13.97 6.19
N TYR A 148 9.11 -13.81 7.29
CA TYR A 148 9.67 -13.27 8.53
C TYR A 148 10.62 -14.24 9.24
N GLY A 149 10.33 -15.54 9.19
CA GLY A 149 11.20 -16.57 9.76
C GLY A 149 12.57 -16.60 9.07
N TRP A 150 12.60 -16.45 7.75
CA TRP A 150 13.85 -16.32 7.00
C TRP A 150 14.61 -15.05 7.39
N LEU A 151 13.94 -13.88 7.47
CA LEU A 151 14.59 -12.64 7.92
C LEU A 151 15.16 -12.74 9.33
N ALA A 152 14.43 -13.39 10.24
CA ALA A 152 14.87 -13.61 11.61
C ALA A 152 16.10 -14.52 11.66
N MET A 153 16.07 -15.66 10.96
CA MET A 153 17.19 -16.59 10.89
C MET A 153 18.43 -15.94 10.25
N HIS A 154 18.25 -15.17 9.17
CA HIS A 154 19.33 -14.40 8.56
C HIS A 154 19.95 -13.42 9.56
N ASN A 155 19.13 -12.63 10.25
CA ASN A 155 19.62 -11.63 11.22
C ASN A 155 20.35 -12.25 12.42
N LEU A 156 20.01 -13.47 12.80
CA LEU A 156 20.70 -14.21 13.88
C LEU A 156 22.05 -14.77 13.41
N ARG A 157 22.15 -15.20 12.14
CA ARG A 157 23.38 -15.73 11.55
C ARG A 157 24.36 -14.65 11.09
N HIS A 158 23.84 -13.48 10.69
CA HIS A 158 24.60 -12.36 10.13
C HIS A 158 24.30 -11.08 10.93
N PRO A 159 24.84 -10.94 12.15
CA PRO A 159 24.53 -9.83 13.04
C PRO A 159 24.98 -8.46 12.51
N ASP A 160 25.96 -8.43 11.60
CA ASP A 160 26.47 -7.20 10.99
C ASP A 160 25.64 -6.75 9.76
N GLU A 161 24.84 -7.64 9.16
CA GLU A 161 24.09 -7.40 7.92
C GLU A 161 22.58 -7.54 8.12
N ARG A 162 22.03 -6.82 9.09
CA ARG A 162 20.64 -7.02 9.51
C ARG A 162 19.63 -6.42 8.54
N TYR A 163 18.53 -7.14 8.34
CA TYR A 163 17.29 -6.63 7.78
C TYR A 163 16.40 -6.05 8.87
N SER A 164 15.81 -4.87 8.63
CA SER A 164 14.93 -4.25 9.61
C SER A 164 13.55 -4.90 9.60
N ILE A 165 13.38 -5.95 10.41
CA ILE A 165 12.09 -6.63 10.65
C ILE A 165 11.05 -5.63 11.17
N ARG A 166 11.46 -4.73 12.08
CA ARG A 166 10.61 -3.66 12.60
C ARG A 166 10.04 -2.81 11.45
N SER A 167 10.89 -2.41 10.51
CA SER A 167 10.48 -1.61 9.36
C SER A 167 9.49 -2.36 8.46
N ALA A 168 9.66 -3.67 8.28
CA ALA A 168 8.76 -4.50 7.48
C ALA A 168 7.38 -4.65 8.15
N LEU A 169 7.35 -4.95 9.45
CA LEU A 169 6.10 -5.04 10.22
C LEU A 169 5.33 -3.71 10.21
N ILE A 170 6.02 -2.58 10.43
CA ILE A 170 5.35 -1.26 10.46
C ILE A 170 4.64 -0.97 9.14
N ILE A 171 5.32 -1.15 8.01
CA ILE A 171 4.71 -0.82 6.71
C ILE A 171 3.67 -1.86 6.27
N GLY A 172 3.93 -3.15 6.52
CA GLY A 172 3.02 -4.23 6.19
C GLY A 172 1.68 -4.09 6.92
N ILE A 173 1.74 -3.89 8.24
CA ILE A 173 0.55 -3.64 9.07
C ILE A 173 -0.04 -2.26 8.76
N GLY A 174 0.81 -1.24 8.65
CA GLY A 174 0.40 0.16 8.49
C GLY A 174 -0.42 0.41 7.24
N ILE A 175 -0.02 -0.15 6.09
CA ILE A 175 -0.76 -0.02 4.83
C ILE A 175 -2.18 -0.59 4.99
N GLN A 176 -2.29 -1.86 5.40
CA GLN A 176 -3.59 -2.52 5.53
C GLN A 176 -4.48 -1.81 6.56
N PHE A 177 -3.91 -1.57 7.75
CA PHE A 177 -4.64 -0.96 8.85
C PHE A 177 -5.21 0.39 8.44
N THR A 178 -4.41 1.20 7.73
CA THR A 178 -4.82 2.53 7.31
C THR A 178 -5.99 2.49 6.33
N TRP A 179 -5.93 1.69 5.26
CA TRP A 179 -7.05 1.69 4.29
C TRP A 179 -8.31 1.06 4.89
N GLU A 180 -8.18 -0.01 5.67
CA GLU A 180 -9.31 -0.61 6.40
C GLU A 180 -9.93 0.38 7.39
N ALA A 181 -9.10 1.11 8.13
CA ALA A 181 -9.56 2.14 9.06
C ALA A 181 -10.30 3.25 8.31
N VAL A 182 -9.77 3.76 7.19
CA VAL A 182 -10.44 4.78 6.38
C VAL A 182 -11.79 4.31 5.87
N LEU A 183 -11.89 3.10 5.33
CA LEU A 183 -13.17 2.57 4.87
C LEU A 183 -14.17 2.35 6.01
N MET A 184 -13.68 1.96 7.17
CA MET A 184 -14.49 1.72 8.36
C MET A 184 -15.04 3.04 8.94
N ILE A 185 -14.18 4.04 9.17
CA ILE A 185 -14.60 5.34 9.76
C ILE A 185 -15.48 6.15 8.81
N SER A 186 -15.32 5.94 7.50
CA SER A 186 -16.18 6.56 6.49
C SER A 186 -17.49 5.79 6.28
N GLY A 187 -17.67 4.60 6.87
CA GLY A 187 -18.88 3.80 6.67
C GLY A 187 -19.00 3.17 5.27
N ILE A 188 -17.94 3.24 4.45
CA ILE A 188 -17.86 2.50 3.18
C ILE A 188 -17.85 0.98 3.45
N ARG A 189 -17.25 0.56 4.57
CA ARG A 189 -17.23 -0.82 5.06
C ARG A 189 -17.89 -0.93 6.44
N PRO A 190 -18.59 -2.05 6.75
CA PRO A 190 -19.16 -2.26 8.08
C PRO A 190 -18.10 -2.29 9.18
N LEU A 191 -18.47 -1.78 10.36
CA LEU A 191 -17.62 -1.74 11.55
C LEU A 191 -17.31 -3.15 12.07
N THR A 192 -16.26 -3.77 11.54
CA THR A 192 -15.90 -5.16 11.83
C THR A 192 -14.41 -5.24 12.18
N TRP A 193 -14.09 -5.70 13.38
CA TRP A 193 -12.72 -5.80 13.86
C TRP A 193 -11.89 -6.87 13.17
N ARG A 194 -12.53 -7.94 12.67
CA ARG A 194 -11.85 -9.06 12.03
C ARG A 194 -11.01 -8.63 10.81
N PRO A 195 -11.57 -7.95 9.79
CA PRO A 195 -10.77 -7.41 8.69
C PRO A 195 -9.64 -6.49 9.15
N LEU A 196 -9.97 -5.54 10.04
CA LEU A 196 -9.00 -4.55 10.49
C LEU A 196 -7.78 -5.18 11.16
N VAL A 197 -7.97 -6.24 11.95
CA VAL A 197 -6.88 -6.89 12.70
C VAL A 197 -6.23 -8.02 11.89
N ILE A 198 -7.02 -8.97 11.39
CA ILE A 198 -6.52 -10.19 10.74
C ILE A 198 -5.85 -9.83 9.42
N ASP A 199 -6.53 -9.04 8.59
CA ASP A 199 -5.99 -8.71 7.28
C ASP A 199 -4.75 -7.82 7.44
N SER A 200 -4.68 -7.00 8.50
CA SER A 200 -3.50 -6.16 8.76
C SER A 200 -2.27 -6.94 9.20
N LEU A 201 -2.48 -8.02 9.95
CA LEU A 201 -1.39 -8.89 10.36
C LEU A 201 -0.93 -9.82 9.23
N ILE A 202 -1.79 -10.08 8.25
CA ILE A 202 -1.59 -11.15 7.25
C ILE A 202 -1.51 -10.60 5.83
N GLU A 203 -2.56 -10.00 5.27
CA GLU A 203 -2.71 -9.80 3.81
C GLU A 203 -1.60 -8.92 3.21
N THR A 204 -1.41 -7.70 3.71
CA THR A 204 -0.32 -6.82 3.19
C THR A 204 1.02 -7.14 3.84
N ASN A 205 1.01 -7.60 5.09
CA ASN A 205 2.21 -7.96 5.83
C ASN A 205 2.95 -9.17 5.23
N LEU A 206 2.23 -10.04 4.53
CA LEU A 206 2.73 -11.12 3.69
C LEU A 206 3.80 -10.66 2.69
N GLY A 207 3.56 -9.53 2.02
CA GLY A 207 4.45 -9.01 0.97
C GLY A 207 5.66 -8.25 1.50
N ALA A 208 5.57 -7.69 2.72
CA ALA A 208 6.59 -6.83 3.31
C ALA A 208 8.01 -7.43 3.39
N PRO A 209 8.22 -8.68 3.85
CA PRO A 209 9.56 -9.25 3.90
C PRO A 209 10.17 -9.44 2.50
N PHE A 210 9.37 -9.86 1.52
CA PHE A 210 9.83 -10.06 0.14
C PHE A 210 10.16 -8.73 -0.52
N MET A 211 9.31 -7.71 -0.36
CA MET A 211 9.55 -6.38 -0.90
C MET A 211 10.82 -5.76 -0.31
N LEU A 212 11.07 -5.92 0.99
CA LEU A 212 12.31 -5.46 1.62
C LEU A 212 13.55 -6.10 0.96
N LEU A 213 13.50 -7.40 0.68
CA LEU A 213 14.60 -8.12 0.03
C LEU A 213 14.81 -7.64 -1.41
N ILE A 214 13.71 -7.48 -2.16
CA ILE A 214 13.75 -6.97 -3.53
C ILE A 214 14.37 -5.56 -3.56
N VAL A 215 13.95 -4.65 -2.68
CA VAL A 215 14.51 -3.29 -2.61
C VAL A 215 16.00 -3.30 -2.25
N LYS A 216 16.41 -4.14 -1.28
CA LYS A 216 17.84 -4.27 -0.95
C LYS A 216 18.65 -4.80 -2.14
N ALA A 217 18.18 -5.84 -2.80
CA ALA A 217 18.83 -6.41 -3.97
C ALA A 217 18.89 -5.40 -5.15
N TRP A 218 17.81 -4.64 -5.35
CA TRP A 218 17.74 -3.58 -6.34
C TRP A 218 18.80 -2.50 -6.08
N ARG A 219 18.91 -2.02 -4.84
CA ARG A 219 19.92 -1.01 -4.46
C ARG A 219 21.35 -1.50 -4.60
N ALA A 220 21.62 -2.77 -4.33
CA ALA A 220 22.93 -3.36 -4.53
C ALA A 220 23.35 -3.30 -6.02
N ARG A 221 22.39 -3.43 -6.95
CA ARG A 221 22.62 -3.32 -8.40
C ARG A 221 22.55 -1.88 -8.93
N HIS A 222 21.81 -1.02 -8.26
CA HIS A 222 21.60 0.37 -8.64
C HIS A 222 21.89 1.28 -7.43
N PRO A 223 23.16 1.47 -7.06
CA PRO A 223 23.53 2.42 -6.02
C PRO A 223 23.04 3.80 -6.46
N LYS A 224 22.15 4.41 -5.66
CA LYS A 224 21.83 5.82 -5.88
C LYS A 224 23.09 6.60 -5.54
N GLU A 225 23.71 7.26 -6.52
CA GLU A 225 24.49 8.46 -6.20
C GLU A 225 23.51 9.37 -5.47
N PHE A 226 23.69 9.53 -4.16
CA PHE A 226 23.02 10.59 -3.46
C PHE A 226 23.51 11.87 -4.14
N LEU A 227 22.67 12.45 -5.01
CA LEU A 227 22.60 13.90 -5.14
C LEU A 227 22.17 14.40 -3.76
N ALA A 228 23.11 14.38 -2.82
CA ALA A 228 23.09 15.29 -1.72
C ALA A 228 22.96 16.65 -2.40
N LEU A 229 21.76 17.24 -2.33
CA LEU A 229 21.66 18.68 -2.45
C LEU A 229 22.78 19.20 -1.54
N PRO A 230 23.77 19.95 -2.07
CA PRO A 230 24.89 20.37 -1.27
C PRO A 230 24.27 21.08 -0.07
N VAL A 231 24.41 20.46 1.11
CA VAL A 231 24.18 21.16 2.36
C VAL A 231 25.15 22.31 2.25
N ARG A 232 24.62 23.52 1.96
CA ARG A 232 25.41 24.74 2.00
C ARG A 232 26.12 24.67 3.34
N ALA A 233 27.43 24.42 3.31
CA ALA A 233 28.23 24.42 4.51
C ALA A 233 27.92 25.74 5.19
N ARG A 234 27.39 25.68 6.42
CA ARG A 234 27.34 26.89 7.24
C ARG A 234 28.79 27.39 7.27
N PRO A 235 29.06 28.64 6.87
CA PRO A 235 30.42 29.15 7.00
C PRO A 235 30.83 28.99 8.47
N PRO A 236 32.07 28.56 8.73
CA PRO A 236 32.56 28.44 10.09
C PRO A 236 32.34 29.78 10.79
N VAL A 237 31.78 29.70 12.00
CA VAL A 237 31.68 30.86 12.89
C VAL A 237 33.10 31.33 13.11
N ALA A 238 33.48 32.40 12.41
CA ALA A 238 34.74 33.07 12.64
C ALA A 238 34.82 33.38 14.13
N GLN A 239 35.94 32.96 14.72
CA GLN A 239 36.35 33.31 16.07
C GLN A 239 36.11 34.81 16.28
N ARG A 240 35.12 35.17 17.10
CA ARG A 240 35.17 36.43 17.83
C ARG A 240 36.12 36.20 18.99
N GLU A 241 37.41 36.35 18.70
CA GLU A 241 38.41 36.66 19.71
C GLU A 241 38.08 38.05 20.29
N SER A 242 38.03 38.08 21.62
CA SER A 242 38.33 39.20 22.53
C SER A 242 38.62 40.57 21.92
N ILE A 243 37.74 41.54 22.16
CA ILE A 243 38.00 42.84 22.83
C ILE A 243 36.73 43.22 23.59
#